data_AF-A0A957HQ98-F1
#
_entry.id   AF-A0A957HQ98-F1
#
_cell.length_a   1.000
_cell.length_b   1.000
_cell.length_c   1.000
_cell.angle_alpha   90.00
_cell.angle_beta   90.00
_cell.angle_gamma   90.00
#
_symmetry.space_group_name_H-M   'P 1'
#
loop_
_entity.id
_entity.type
_entity.pdbx_description
1 polymer ?
#
loop_
_entity_poly.entity_id
_entity_poly.type
_entity_poly.pdbx_seq_one_letter_code
_entity_poly.pdbx_strand_id
1 'polypeptide(L)'
;MKKGEPVWTAFSRLMARNRRRYGGYWIHIGVFVMAFGIIGVEIYQQETQIRLEVGERLTLNRFEMEFVGMDQYAGPDDLIITEATVDVYDNGRLVSTLNPRTELYTRTGQPMTIPDSRSTITEDFYVVTVNWEPMSAQAATFRVFYNPLINWVWAGGLLFIFGSLIAMWPERAAQRATVKKPRVAVATD
;
A
#
# COMPACT_ATOMS: atom_id res chain seq x y z
N MET A 1 21.95 26.07 21.54
CA MET A 1 21.52 25.11 22.57
C MET A 1 21.65 25.77 23.92
N LYS A 2 20.58 25.83 24.73
CA LYS A 2 20.73 26.08 26.16
C LYS A 2 21.19 24.77 26.81
N LYS A 3 22.24 24.79 27.63
CA LYS A 3 22.75 23.60 28.34
C LYS A 3 21.64 23.05 29.24
N GLY A 4 21.29 21.77 29.09
CA GLY A 4 20.38 21.04 29.98
C GLY A 4 18.97 20.70 29.45
N GLU A 5 18.65 20.97 28.18
CA GLU A 5 17.35 20.54 27.62
C GLU A 5 17.32 19.04 27.28
N PRO A 6 16.19 18.34 27.52
CA PRO A 6 16.04 16.94 27.12
C PRO A 6 16.23 16.81 25.60
N VAL A 7 16.92 15.75 25.17
CA VAL A 7 17.29 15.51 23.75
C VAL A 7 16.06 15.58 22.84
N TRP A 8 14.92 15.05 23.30
CA TRP A 8 13.65 15.09 22.60
C TRP A 8 13.09 16.51 22.39
N THR A 9 13.24 17.37 23.40
CA THR A 9 12.76 18.77 23.35
C THR A 9 13.65 19.63 22.46
N ALA A 10 14.96 19.36 22.46
CA ALA A 10 15.90 20.01 21.56
C ALA A 10 15.69 19.59 20.09
N PHE A 11 15.47 18.29 19.84
CA PHE A 11 15.19 17.73 18.52
C PHE A 11 13.90 18.28 17.91
N SER A 12 12.80 18.28 18.68
CA SER A 12 11.52 18.83 18.25
C SER A 12 11.58 20.34 17.96
N ARG A 13 12.31 21.12 18.77
CA ARG A 13 12.53 22.56 18.50
C ARG A 13 13.39 22.82 17.26
N LEU A 14 14.40 21.99 17.01
CA LEU A 14 15.24 22.09 15.82
C LEU A 14 14.41 21.84 14.55
N MET A 15 13.60 20.78 14.55
CA MET A 15 12.69 20.45 13.44
C MET A 15 11.65 21.56 13.22
N ALA A 16 11.09 22.12 14.30
CA ALA A 16 10.10 23.19 14.21
C ALA A 16 10.65 24.52 13.65
N ARG A 17 11.96 24.79 13.76
CA ARG A 17 12.58 26.04 13.29
C ARG A 17 12.84 26.06 11.78
N ASN A 18 12.96 24.89 11.15
CA ASN A 18 13.21 24.76 9.70
C ASN A 18 12.25 23.78 9.02
N ARG A 19 11.02 23.72 9.54
CA ARG A 19 10.00 22.72 9.17
C ARG A 19 9.75 22.61 7.66
N ARG A 20 9.70 23.73 6.93
CA ARG A 20 9.46 23.71 5.47
C ARG A 20 10.60 23.03 4.72
N ARG A 21 11.84 23.25 5.16
CA ARG A 21 13.03 22.63 4.56
C ARG A 21 13.04 21.13 4.83
N TYR A 22 12.88 20.72 6.08
CA TYR A 22 12.90 19.30 6.45
C TYR A 22 11.68 18.53 5.93
N GLY A 23 10.48 19.14 5.98
CA GLY A 23 9.27 18.58 5.37
C GLY A 23 9.41 18.42 3.85
N GLY A 24 10.02 19.42 3.18
CA GLY A 24 10.38 19.32 1.76
C GLY A 24 11.33 18.17 1.45
N TYR A 25 12.34 17.91 2.29
CA TYR A 25 13.22 16.74 2.12
C TYR A 25 12.46 15.42 2.25
N TRP A 26 11.57 15.28 3.24
CA TRP A 26 10.72 14.09 3.37
C TRP A 26 9.80 13.90 2.17
N ILE A 27 9.22 14.97 1.64
CA ILE A 27 8.42 14.95 0.41
C ILE A 27 9.26 14.41 -0.76
N HIS A 28 10.44 14.97 -1.01
CA HIS A 28 11.29 14.53 -2.13
C HIS A 28 11.77 13.09 -1.97
N ILE A 29 12.15 12.68 -0.76
CA ILE A 29 12.50 11.28 -0.48
C ILE A 29 11.29 10.38 -0.74
N GLY A 30 10.09 10.78 -0.30
CA GLY A 30 8.86 10.04 -0.58
C GLY A 30 8.59 9.89 -2.08
N VAL A 31 8.75 10.97 -2.86
CA VAL A 31 8.63 10.93 -4.33
C VAL A 31 9.66 10.00 -4.95
N PHE A 32 10.92 10.06 -4.51
CA PHE A 32 11.97 9.17 -5.01
C PHE A 32 11.66 7.69 -4.73
N VAL A 33 11.20 7.38 -3.51
CA VAL A 33 10.81 6.03 -3.10
C VAL A 33 9.59 5.54 -3.89
N MET A 34 8.60 6.41 -4.13
CA MET A 34 7.45 6.08 -5.00
C MET A 34 7.91 5.78 -6.43
N ALA A 35 8.75 6.63 -7.01
CA ALA A 35 9.26 6.44 -8.36
C ALA A 35 10.02 5.12 -8.50
N PHE A 36 10.84 4.76 -7.50
CA PHE A 36 11.51 3.47 -7.45
C PHE A 36 10.53 2.29 -7.46
N GLY A 37 9.47 2.35 -6.63
CA GLY A 37 8.42 1.33 -6.62
C GLY A 37 7.66 1.23 -7.94
N ILE A 38 7.27 2.37 -8.53
CA ILE A 38 6.54 2.43 -9.80
C ILE A 38 7.37 1.82 -10.93
N ILE A 39 8.65 2.21 -11.06
CA ILE A 39 9.55 1.64 -12.06
C ILE A 39 9.68 0.12 -11.85
N GLY A 40 9.76 -0.32 -10.59
CA GLY A 40 9.79 -1.73 -10.23
C GLY A 40 8.58 -2.53 -10.73
N VAL A 41 7.39 -2.04 -10.44
CA VAL A 41 6.13 -2.67 -10.89
C VAL A 41 6.06 -2.64 -12.42
N GLU A 42 6.29 -1.49 -13.05
CA GLU A 42 6.16 -1.31 -14.51
C GLU A 42 7.05 -2.27 -15.31
N ILE A 43 8.27 -2.53 -14.84
CA ILE A 43 9.24 -3.37 -15.56
C ILE A 43 9.04 -4.86 -15.26
N TYR A 44 8.68 -5.21 -14.03
CA TYR A 44 8.75 -6.59 -13.54
C TYR A 44 7.42 -7.22 -13.16
N GLN A 45 6.30 -6.47 -13.25
CA GLN A 45 4.99 -7.04 -13.03
C GLN A 45 4.72 -8.17 -14.02
N GLN A 46 4.16 -9.26 -13.50
CA GLN A 46 3.67 -10.36 -14.30
C GLN A 46 2.23 -10.61 -13.94
N GLU A 47 1.41 -10.89 -14.96
CA GLU A 47 0.00 -11.17 -14.81
C GLU A 47 -0.37 -12.34 -15.71
N THR A 48 -1.22 -13.22 -15.22
CA THR A 48 -1.83 -14.27 -16.04
C THR A 48 -3.26 -14.54 -15.60
N GLN A 49 -4.07 -15.06 -16.52
CA GLN A 49 -5.41 -15.55 -16.24
C GLN A 49 -5.54 -16.96 -16.80
N ILE A 50 -5.80 -17.93 -15.92
CA ILE A 50 -5.83 -19.35 -16.29
C ILE A 50 -6.96 -20.06 -15.56
N ARG A 51 -7.54 -21.05 -16.24
CA ARG A 51 -8.44 -22.02 -15.61
C ARG A 51 -7.62 -23.19 -15.10
N LEU A 52 -7.79 -23.52 -13.83
CA LEU A 52 -7.17 -24.66 -13.17
C LEU A 52 -8.25 -25.62 -12.66
N GLU A 53 -7.97 -26.91 -12.76
CA GLU A 53 -8.67 -27.96 -12.04
C GLU A 53 -8.05 -28.18 -10.66
N VAL A 54 -8.79 -28.78 -9.74
CA VAL A 54 -8.30 -29.09 -8.39
C VAL A 54 -7.05 -29.99 -8.47
N GLY A 55 -5.98 -29.57 -7.81
CA GLY A 55 -4.65 -30.20 -7.84
C GLY A 55 -3.74 -29.70 -8.96
N GLU A 56 -4.25 -28.91 -9.92
CA GLU A 56 -3.41 -28.29 -10.93
C GLU A 56 -2.64 -27.09 -10.39
N ARG A 57 -1.48 -26.84 -11.02
CA ARG A 57 -0.57 -25.77 -10.64
C ARG A 57 -0.33 -24.79 -11.78
N LEU A 58 -0.23 -23.52 -11.41
CA LEU A 58 0.27 -22.44 -12.25
C LEU A 58 1.63 -21.99 -11.74
N THR A 59 2.62 -21.89 -12.62
CA THR A 59 3.89 -21.22 -12.30
C THR A 59 3.83 -19.77 -12.79
N LEU A 60 4.13 -18.82 -11.89
CA LEU A 60 4.28 -17.40 -12.20
C LEU A 60 5.53 -16.85 -11.51
N ASN A 61 6.50 -16.39 -12.29
CA ASN A 61 7.84 -16.06 -11.81
C ASN A 61 8.48 -17.23 -11.03
N ARG A 62 8.84 -17.05 -9.75
CA ARG A 62 9.41 -18.08 -8.88
C ARG A 62 8.36 -18.85 -8.07
N PHE A 63 7.10 -18.46 -8.17
CA PHE A 63 6.02 -19.04 -7.37
C PHE A 63 5.26 -20.10 -8.17
N GLU A 64 4.85 -21.15 -7.47
CA GLU A 64 3.86 -22.11 -7.94
C GLU A 64 2.59 -21.93 -7.13
N MET A 65 1.47 -21.78 -7.81
CA MET A 65 0.15 -21.63 -7.22
C MET A 65 -0.65 -22.90 -7.52
N GLU A 66 -1.08 -23.62 -6.49
CA GLU A 66 -1.91 -24.82 -6.60
C GLU A 66 -3.35 -24.51 -6.24
N PHE A 67 -4.30 -24.91 -7.09
CA PHE A 67 -5.72 -24.84 -6.75
C PHE A 67 -6.10 -26.06 -5.91
N VAL A 68 -6.33 -25.87 -4.61
CA VAL A 68 -6.58 -26.96 -3.66
C VAL A 68 -8.05 -27.40 -3.65
N GLY A 69 -8.96 -26.45 -3.82
CA GLY A 69 -10.39 -26.73 -3.75
C GLY A 69 -11.22 -25.47 -3.63
N MET A 70 -12.54 -25.62 -3.66
CA MET A 70 -13.49 -24.52 -3.54
C MET A 70 -14.69 -24.96 -2.73
N ASP A 71 -15.09 -24.10 -1.80
CA ASP A 71 -16.23 -24.33 -0.93
C ASP A 71 -17.24 -23.19 -1.07
N GLN A 72 -18.53 -23.52 -0.90
CA GLN A 72 -19.60 -22.55 -0.82
C GLN A 72 -20.36 -22.71 0.48
N TYR A 73 -20.54 -21.62 1.21
CA TYR A 73 -21.21 -21.61 2.50
C TYR A 73 -21.97 -20.30 2.73
N ALA A 74 -22.94 -20.34 3.64
CA ALA A 74 -23.71 -19.15 4.02
C ALA A 74 -22.88 -18.25 4.96
N GLY A 75 -22.83 -16.95 4.65
CA GLY A 75 -22.33 -15.90 5.51
C GLY A 75 -23.45 -15.18 6.27
N PRO A 76 -23.11 -14.17 7.09
CA PRO A 76 -24.09 -13.31 7.76
C PRO A 76 -24.94 -12.51 6.76
N ASP A 77 -26.12 -12.02 7.18
CA ASP A 77 -26.91 -11.03 6.43
C ASP A 77 -27.27 -11.42 4.97
N ASP A 78 -27.84 -12.61 4.77
CA ASP A 78 -28.29 -13.11 3.45
C ASP A 78 -27.16 -13.22 2.42
N LEU A 79 -25.94 -13.56 2.89
CA LEU A 79 -24.74 -13.68 2.09
C LEU A 79 -24.44 -15.14 1.73
N ILE A 80 -24.10 -15.41 0.48
CA ILE A 80 -23.49 -16.68 0.06
C ILE A 80 -22.03 -16.40 -0.29
N ILE A 81 -21.11 -17.09 0.38
CA ILE A 81 -19.67 -16.97 0.15
C ILE A 81 -19.22 -18.19 -0.65
N THR A 82 -18.56 -17.96 -1.78
CA THR A 82 -17.86 -18.99 -2.55
C THR A 82 -16.36 -18.70 -2.47
N GLU A 83 -15.62 -19.55 -1.78
CA GLU A 83 -14.21 -19.34 -1.44
C GLU A 83 -13.35 -20.43 -2.08
N ALA A 84 -12.32 -20.02 -2.83
CA ALA A 84 -11.30 -20.94 -3.30
C ALA A 84 -10.20 -21.06 -2.25
N THR A 85 -9.60 -22.23 -2.11
CA THR A 85 -8.35 -22.43 -1.38
C THR A 85 -7.23 -22.62 -2.38
N VAL A 86 -6.21 -21.77 -2.27
CA VAL A 86 -5.07 -21.74 -3.18
C VAL A 86 -3.78 -21.73 -2.38
N ASP A 87 -2.91 -22.70 -2.62
CA ASP A 87 -1.61 -22.77 -1.97
C ASP A 87 -0.53 -22.15 -2.85
N VAL A 88 0.33 -21.33 -2.24
CA VAL A 88 1.45 -20.65 -2.92
C VAL A 88 2.76 -21.20 -2.39
N TYR A 89 3.57 -21.72 -3.30
CA TYR A 89 4.88 -22.31 -3.04
C TYR A 89 5.99 -21.44 -3.64
N ASP A 90 7.12 -21.35 -2.93
CA ASP A 90 8.38 -20.77 -3.42
C ASP A 90 9.46 -21.84 -3.29
N ASN A 91 10.07 -22.25 -4.41
CA ASN A 91 11.07 -23.32 -4.46
C ASN A 91 10.59 -24.63 -3.78
N GLY A 92 9.33 -25.01 -4.02
CA GLY A 92 8.71 -26.23 -3.46
C GLY A 92 8.31 -26.14 -1.99
N ARG A 93 8.55 -25.02 -1.31
CA ARG A 93 8.10 -24.80 0.08
C ARG A 93 6.81 -23.98 0.08
N LEU A 94 5.81 -24.45 0.81
CA LEU A 94 4.58 -23.67 1.04
C LEU A 94 4.93 -22.37 1.79
N VAL A 95 4.60 -21.23 1.18
CA VAL A 95 4.86 -19.89 1.76
C VAL A 95 3.59 -19.16 2.18
N SER A 96 2.43 -19.52 1.63
CA SER A 96 1.12 -18.98 2.02
C SER A 96 0.00 -19.86 1.48
N THR A 97 -1.12 -19.90 2.19
CA THR A 97 -2.43 -20.31 1.64
C THR A 97 -3.27 -19.05 1.49
N LEU A 98 -3.93 -18.89 0.35
CA LEU A 98 -4.76 -17.74 0.01
C LEU A 98 -6.20 -18.22 -0.23
N ASN A 99 -7.15 -17.41 0.21
CA ASN A 99 -8.58 -17.72 0.19
C ASN A 99 -9.39 -16.65 -0.60
N PRO A 100 -9.12 -16.45 -1.90
CA PRO A 100 -9.88 -15.52 -2.71
C PRO A 100 -11.33 -16.00 -2.84
N ARG A 101 -12.30 -15.09 -2.68
CA ARG A 101 -13.71 -15.45 -2.58
C ARG A 101 -14.63 -14.51 -3.33
N THR A 102 -15.82 -14.99 -3.65
CA THR A 102 -16.93 -14.20 -4.18
C THR A 102 -18.07 -14.24 -3.17
N GLU A 103 -18.56 -13.06 -2.82
CA GLU A 103 -19.67 -12.84 -1.91
C GLU A 103 -20.92 -12.44 -2.71
N LEU A 104 -21.99 -13.22 -2.62
CA LEU A 104 -23.27 -12.94 -3.25
C LEU A 104 -24.28 -12.49 -2.18
N TYR A 105 -24.68 -11.23 -2.24
CA TYR A 105 -25.74 -10.68 -1.38
C TYR A 105 -27.09 -11.07 -1.97
N THR A 106 -27.71 -12.13 -1.46
CA THR A 106 -28.90 -12.76 -2.07
C THR A 106 -30.13 -11.84 -2.08
N ARG A 107 -30.24 -10.92 -1.12
CA ARG A 107 -31.31 -9.92 -1.07
C ARG A 107 -31.25 -8.91 -2.22
N THR A 108 -30.06 -8.49 -2.62
CA THR A 108 -29.86 -7.51 -3.71
C THR A 108 -29.50 -8.18 -5.04
N GLY A 109 -29.10 -9.44 -5.01
CA GLY A 109 -28.55 -10.18 -6.15
C GLY A 109 -27.17 -9.68 -6.60
N GLN A 110 -26.45 -8.93 -5.75
CA GLN A 110 -25.17 -8.31 -6.13
C GLN A 110 -23.98 -9.22 -5.75
N PRO A 111 -23.16 -9.66 -6.71
CA PRO A 111 -21.91 -10.35 -6.43
C PRO A 111 -20.77 -9.35 -6.19
N MET A 112 -19.87 -9.69 -5.28
CA MET A 112 -18.66 -8.95 -4.94
C MET A 112 -17.48 -9.90 -4.90
N THR A 113 -16.42 -9.64 -5.65
CA THR A 113 -15.20 -10.44 -5.60
C THR A 113 -14.23 -9.84 -4.59
N ILE A 114 -13.86 -10.64 -3.60
CA ILE A 114 -12.86 -10.31 -2.58
C ILE A 114 -11.58 -11.08 -2.92
N PRO A 115 -10.53 -10.40 -3.37
CA PRO A 115 -9.26 -11.04 -3.65
C PRO A 115 -8.54 -11.42 -2.36
N ASP A 116 -7.51 -12.25 -2.49
CA ASP A 116 -6.55 -12.48 -1.42
C ASP A 116 -5.11 -12.39 -1.93
N SER A 117 -4.18 -12.08 -1.04
CA SER A 117 -2.80 -11.76 -1.41
C SER A 117 -1.78 -12.04 -0.33
N ARG A 118 -0.58 -12.41 -0.78
CA ARG A 118 0.62 -12.50 0.04
C ARG A 118 1.53 -11.31 -0.28
N SER A 119 1.54 -10.33 0.63
CA SER A 119 2.44 -9.18 0.55
C SER A 119 3.73 -9.37 1.37
N THR A 120 4.86 -8.96 0.79
CA THR A 120 6.17 -8.85 1.45
C THR A 120 6.79 -7.48 1.15
N ILE A 121 7.97 -7.20 1.70
CA ILE A 121 8.67 -5.93 1.42
C ILE A 121 9.11 -5.84 -0.07
N THR A 122 9.34 -6.98 -0.72
CA THR A 122 9.91 -7.06 -2.07
C THR A 122 8.86 -7.28 -3.15
N GLU A 123 7.76 -7.94 -2.83
CA GLU A 123 6.72 -8.28 -3.81
C GLU A 123 5.35 -8.42 -3.16
N ASP A 124 4.32 -8.38 -4.00
CA ASP A 124 2.98 -8.84 -3.68
C ASP A 124 2.53 -9.92 -4.67
N PHE A 125 1.94 -11.00 -4.16
CA PHE A 125 1.36 -12.08 -4.95
C PHE A 125 -0.15 -12.11 -4.70
N TYR A 126 -0.92 -11.70 -5.70
CA TYR A 126 -2.34 -11.37 -5.56
C TYR A 126 -3.17 -12.27 -6.47
N VAL A 127 -4.25 -12.84 -5.93
CA VAL A 127 -5.10 -13.83 -6.60
C VAL A 127 -6.56 -13.37 -6.57
N VAL A 128 -7.21 -13.46 -7.73
CA VAL A 128 -8.62 -13.16 -7.92
C VAL A 128 -9.32 -14.36 -8.55
N THR A 129 -10.42 -14.79 -7.95
CA THR A 129 -11.32 -15.76 -8.58
C THR A 129 -12.20 -15.04 -9.60
N VAL A 130 -12.02 -15.33 -10.89
CA VAL A 130 -12.77 -14.71 -11.99
C VAL A 130 -14.06 -15.46 -12.28
N ASN A 131 -13.99 -16.79 -12.30
CA ASN A 131 -15.14 -17.66 -12.57
C ASN A 131 -14.90 -19.06 -11.98
N TRP A 132 -15.95 -19.86 -11.82
CA TRP A 132 -15.85 -21.24 -11.35
C TRP A 132 -16.97 -22.11 -11.91
N GLU A 133 -16.83 -23.43 -11.81
CA GLU A 133 -17.90 -24.37 -12.14
C GLU A 133 -18.81 -24.61 -10.93
N PRO A 134 -20.08 -24.14 -10.93
CA PRO A 134 -20.93 -24.22 -9.76
C PRO A 134 -21.37 -25.65 -9.41
N MET A 135 -21.39 -26.55 -10.38
CA MET A 135 -21.91 -27.92 -10.19
C MET A 135 -20.85 -28.90 -9.69
N SER A 136 -19.62 -28.77 -10.18
CA SER A 136 -18.53 -29.69 -9.84
C SER A 136 -17.65 -29.13 -8.72
N ALA A 137 -17.52 -27.79 -8.63
CA ALA A 137 -16.48 -27.11 -7.84
C ALA A 137 -15.05 -27.61 -8.13
N GLN A 138 -14.84 -28.32 -9.25
CA GLN A 138 -13.56 -28.94 -9.60
C GLN A 138 -12.66 -28.04 -10.44
N ALA A 139 -13.18 -26.91 -10.93
CA ALA A 139 -12.39 -26.00 -11.74
C ALA A 139 -12.77 -24.54 -11.49
N ALA A 140 -11.75 -23.69 -11.49
CA ALA A 140 -11.89 -22.25 -11.35
C ALA A 140 -10.90 -21.49 -12.23
N THR A 141 -11.33 -20.33 -12.71
CA THR A 141 -10.48 -19.40 -13.44
C THR A 141 -9.95 -18.36 -12.48
N PHE A 142 -8.63 -18.28 -12.38
CA PHE A 142 -7.93 -17.32 -11.54
C PHE A 142 -7.25 -16.27 -12.40
N ARG A 143 -7.25 -15.03 -11.94
CA ARG A 143 -6.35 -13.98 -12.41
C ARG A 143 -5.33 -13.72 -11.32
N VAL A 144 -4.06 -13.87 -11.66
CA VAL A 144 -2.95 -13.89 -10.72
C VAL A 144 -1.95 -12.82 -11.11
N PHE A 145 -1.48 -12.09 -10.11
CA PHE A 145 -0.57 -10.97 -10.28
C PHE A 145 0.64 -11.16 -9.38
N TYR A 146 1.82 -10.97 -9.97
CA TYR A 146 3.07 -10.80 -9.24
C TYR A 146 3.51 -9.35 -9.42
N ASN A 147 3.47 -8.57 -8.34
CA ASN A 147 3.72 -7.12 -8.33
C ASN A 147 4.97 -6.79 -7.49
N PRO A 148 6.16 -6.75 -8.10
CA PRO A 148 7.39 -6.36 -7.41
C PRO A 148 7.34 -4.93 -6.91
N LEU A 149 7.85 -4.69 -5.70
CA LEU A 149 8.10 -3.37 -5.13
C LEU A 149 6.86 -2.47 -4.96
N ILE A 150 5.64 -2.97 -5.12
CA ILE A 150 4.41 -2.18 -4.94
C ILE A 150 4.32 -1.53 -3.55
N ASN A 151 4.81 -2.22 -2.52
CA ASN A 151 4.85 -1.71 -1.15
C ASN A 151 5.78 -0.49 -0.98
N TRP A 152 6.74 -0.27 -1.87
CA TRP A 152 7.56 0.95 -1.89
C TRP A 152 6.79 2.17 -2.39
N VAL A 153 5.79 1.97 -3.25
CA VAL A 153 4.87 3.05 -3.64
C VAL A 153 4.10 3.54 -2.41
N TRP A 154 3.54 2.62 -1.63
CA TRP A 154 2.86 2.95 -0.39
C TRP A 154 3.79 3.57 0.65
N ALA A 155 4.99 3.02 0.85
CA ALA A 155 5.98 3.59 1.75
C ALA A 155 6.35 5.04 1.36
N GLY A 156 6.59 5.30 0.08
CA GLY A 156 6.87 6.65 -0.41
C GLY A 156 5.68 7.61 -0.26
N GLY A 157 4.45 7.12 -0.43
CA GLY A 157 3.23 7.88 -0.16
C GLY A 157 3.09 8.28 1.31
N LEU A 158 3.38 7.35 2.24
CA LEU A 158 3.41 7.66 3.67
C LEU A 158 4.48 8.70 4.03
N LEU A 159 5.68 8.61 3.43
CA LEU A 159 6.74 9.61 3.59
C LEU A 159 6.33 10.98 3.05
N PHE A 160 5.65 11.01 1.91
CA PHE A 160 5.11 12.24 1.32
C PHE A 160 4.09 12.91 2.23
N ILE A 161 3.13 12.14 2.76
CA ILE A 161 2.12 12.64 3.72
C ILE A 161 2.81 13.17 4.97
N PHE A 162 3.75 12.41 5.54
CA PHE A 162 4.50 12.82 6.72
C PHE A 162 5.27 14.14 6.48
N GLY A 163 5.98 14.25 5.35
CA GLY A 163 6.69 15.48 4.98
C GLY A 163 5.75 16.66 4.78
N SER A 164 4.58 16.43 4.21
CA SER A 164 3.53 17.44 4.02
C SER A 164 2.99 17.96 5.35
N LEU A 165 2.72 17.07 6.30
CA LEU A 165 2.30 17.44 7.66
C LEU A 165 3.35 18.32 8.36
N ILE A 166 4.64 18.00 8.22
CA ILE A 166 5.74 18.82 8.77
C ILE A 166 5.81 20.19 8.07
N ALA A 167 5.73 20.22 6.74
CA ALA A 167 5.86 21.45 5.96
C ALA A 167 4.71 22.43 6.19
N MET A 168 3.49 21.91 6.39
CA MET A 168 2.27 22.69 6.62
C MET A 168 2.06 23.08 8.08
N TRP A 169 2.82 22.52 9.03
CA TRP A 169 2.64 22.81 10.44
C TRP A 169 2.77 24.33 10.72
N PRO A 170 1.80 24.98 11.39
CA PRO A 170 1.75 26.43 11.52
C PRO A 170 2.95 26.99 12.29
N GLU A 171 3.64 27.94 11.68
CA GLU A 171 4.77 28.61 12.31
C GLU A 171 4.28 29.41 13.51
N ARG A 172 4.84 29.15 14.71
CA ARG A 172 4.66 30.09 15.82
C ARG A 172 5.24 31.39 15.32
N ALA A 173 4.35 32.33 14.99
CA ALA A 173 4.64 33.59 14.31
C ALA A 173 6.06 34.00 14.59
N ALA A 174 6.95 33.78 13.62
CA ALA A 174 8.22 34.49 13.62
C ALA A 174 7.76 35.94 13.68
N GLN A 175 7.95 36.57 14.84
CA GLN A 175 7.70 37.98 15.02
C GLN A 175 8.41 38.60 13.83
N ARG A 176 7.64 39.02 12.82
CA ARG A 176 8.16 39.86 11.77
C ARG A 176 8.66 41.03 12.57
N ALA A 177 9.97 41.07 12.81
CA ALA A 177 10.62 42.20 13.42
C ALA A 177 10.18 43.34 12.52
N THR A 178 9.23 44.11 13.00
CA THR A 178 8.78 45.32 12.36
C THR A 178 10.04 46.15 12.34
N VAL A 179 10.71 46.16 11.18
CA VAL A 179 11.86 47.01 10.96
C VAL A 179 11.32 48.41 11.15
N LYS A 180 11.55 48.96 12.33
CA LYS A 180 11.11 50.29 12.71
C LYS A 180 11.87 51.22 11.78
N LYS A 181 11.22 51.67 10.70
CA LYS A 181 11.81 52.64 9.76
C LYS A 181 12.35 53.81 10.61
N PRO A 182 13.62 54.19 10.49
CA PRO A 182 14.09 55.41 11.13
C PRO A 182 13.31 56.58 10.51
N ARG A 183 12.36 57.17 11.26
CA ARG A 183 12.69 58.38 12.02
C ARG A 183 13.47 59.48 11.30
N VAL A 184 13.40 59.68 9.98
CA VAL A 184 14.08 60.84 9.36
C VAL A 184 13.43 62.09 9.97
N ALA A 185 14.15 62.74 10.87
CA ALA A 185 13.78 64.05 11.37
C ALA A 185 13.95 65.02 10.21
N VAL A 186 12.84 65.51 9.69
CA VAL A 186 12.85 66.68 8.81
C VAL A 186 13.25 67.84 9.70
N ALA A 187 14.50 68.29 9.54
CA ALA A 187 14.95 69.55 10.13
C ALA A 187 14.22 70.67 9.39
N THR A 188 13.36 71.38 10.11
CA THR A 188 12.84 72.69 9.71
C THR A 188 13.86 73.74 10.12
N ASP A 189 14.41 74.41 9.10
CA ASP A 189 14.79 75.83 8.98
C ASP A 189 16.15 76.02 8.27
#